data_AF-A0A3G8H3V5-F1
#
_entry.id   AF-A0A3G8H3V5-F1
#
_cell.length_a   1.000
_cell.length_b   1.000
_cell.length_c   1.000
_cell.angle_alpha   90.00
_cell.angle_beta   90.00
_cell.angle_gamma   90.00
#
_symmetry.space_group_name_H-M   'P 1'
#
loop_
_entity.id
_entity.type
_entity.pdbx_description
1 polymer ?
#
loop_
_entity_poly.entity_id
_entity_poly.type
_entity_poly.pdbx_seq_one_letter_code
_entity_poly.pdbx_strand_id
1 'polypeptide(L)' 'MNERLKVNEAYRAMFIFLEQYYERDGCQSDDIAVMLSGMAQTIWADGGTNDPAQWSDWLKAVRTAKSENP' A
#
# COMPACT_ATOMS: atom_id res chain seq x y z
N MET A 1 16.97 -4.94 -12.16
CA MET A 1 15.75 -4.48 -12.84
C MET A 1 15.69 -2.96 -12.76
N ASN A 2 15.35 -2.28 -13.85
CA ASN A 2 15.13 -0.83 -13.87
C ASN A 2 13.66 -0.57 -14.17
N GLU A 3 12.79 -1.08 -13.31
CA GLU A 3 11.34 -1.03 -13.49
C GLU A 3 10.78 0.27 -12.87
N ARG A 4 9.94 0.96 -13.64
CA ARG A 4 9.18 2.11 -13.16
C ARG A 4 7.74 1.69 -12.95
N LEU A 5 7.29 1.74 -11.71
CA LEU A 5 5.90 1.50 -11.36
C LEU A 5 5.10 2.80 -11.46
N LYS A 6 3.88 2.71 -11.99
CA LYS A 6 2.85 3.74 -11.78
C LYS A 6 2.49 3.80 -10.30
N VAL A 7 1.88 4.90 -9.87
CA VAL A 7 1.55 5.15 -8.45
C VAL A 7 0.66 4.06 -7.86
N ASN A 8 -0.31 3.57 -8.64
CA ASN A 8 -1.20 2.47 -8.26
C ASN A 8 -0.48 1.11 -8.24
N GLU A 9 0.44 0.86 -9.19
CA GLU A 9 1.24 -0.36 -9.21
C GLU A 9 2.18 -0.42 -8.01
N ALA A 10 2.78 0.71 -7.62
CA ALA A 10 3.60 0.82 -6.42
C ALA A 10 2.77 0.65 -5.13
N TYR A 11 1.54 1.15 -5.09
CA TYR A 11 0.63 0.90 -3.97
C TYR A 11 0.29 -0.59 -3.83
N ARG A 12 -0.04 -1.24 -4.95
CA ARG A 12 -0.28 -2.68 -5.00
C ARG A 12 0.94 -3.49 -4.58
N ALA A 13 2.13 -3.09 -5.02
CA ALA A 13 3.38 -3.74 -4.61
C ALA A 13 3.61 -3.62 -3.09
N MET A 14 3.33 -2.44 -2.50
CA MET A 14 3.38 -2.25 -1.05
C MET A 14 2.38 -3.15 -0.33
N PHE A 15 1.12 -3.23 -0.80
CA PHE A 15 0.11 -4.12 -0.23
C PHE A 15 0.58 -5.59 -0.21
N ILE A 16 1.01 -6.10 -1.37
CA ILE A 16 1.49 -7.49 -1.51
C ILE A 16 2.66 -7.76 -0.57
N PHE A 17 3.61 -6.83 -0.47
CA PHE A 17 4.76 -6.99 0.40
C PHE A 17 4.38 -7.04 1.89
N LEU A 18 3.49 -6.16 2.33
CA LEU A 18 3.02 -6.11 3.72
C LEU A 18 2.16 -7.32 4.08
N GLU A 19 1.32 -7.78 3.15
CA GLU A 19 0.52 -9.00 3.31
C GLU A 19 1.44 -10.22 3.52
N GLN A 20 2.44 -10.40 2.66
CA GLN A 20 3.43 -11.47 2.81
C GLN A 20 4.23 -11.36 4.12
N TYR A 21 4.55 -10.14 4.55
CA TYR A 21 5.22 -9.91 5.82
C TYR A 21 4.34 -10.31 7.01
N TYR A 22 3.06 -9.94 6.98
CA TYR A 22 2.07 -10.27 7.99
C TYR A 22 1.85 -11.78 8.11
N GLU A 23 1.72 -12.46 6.97
CA GLU A 23 1.57 -13.92 6.88
C GLU A 23 2.78 -14.66 7.45
N ARG A 24 3.99 -14.15 7.21
CA ARG A 24 5.24 -14.75 7.72
C ARG A 24 5.30 -14.78 9.25
N ASP A 25 4.67 -13.80 9.91
CA ASP A 25 4.59 -13.72 11.36
C ASP A 25 3.32 -14.40 11.92
N GLY A 26 2.69 -15.28 11.13
CA GLY A 26 1.50 -16.02 11.56
C GLY A 26 0.27 -15.13 11.79
N CYS A 27 0.22 -13.97 11.14
CA CYS A 27 -0.90 -13.02 11.22
C CYS A 27 -1.17 -12.50 12.64
N GLN A 28 -0.13 -12.28 13.45
CA GLN A 28 -0.30 -11.94 14.88
C GLN A 28 -0.43 -10.44 15.17
N SER A 29 -0.02 -9.56 14.27
CA SER A 29 -0.05 -8.12 14.48
C SER A 29 -1.40 -7.49 14.12
N ASP A 30 -2.18 -7.09 15.13
CA ASP A 30 -3.45 -6.37 14.94
C ASP A 30 -3.27 -5.05 14.17
N ASP A 31 -2.17 -4.32 14.43
CA ASP A 31 -1.88 -3.07 13.75
C ASP A 31 -1.66 -3.27 12.23
N ILE A 32 -0.94 -4.33 11.85
CA ILE A 32 -0.75 -4.66 10.44
C ILE A 32 -2.06 -5.15 9.83
N ALA A 33 -2.87 -5.92 10.57
CA ALA A 33 -4.18 -6.37 10.11
C ALA A 33 -5.13 -5.20 9.79
N VAL A 34 -5.18 -4.21 10.68
CA VAL A 34 -5.98 -2.97 10.48
C VAL A 34 -5.48 -2.19 9.28
N MET A 35 -4.16 -2.03 9.15
CA MET A 35 -3.55 -1.36 7.99
C MET A 35 -3.92 -2.07 6.68
N LEU A 36 -3.72 -3.40 6.59
CA LEU A 36 -4.05 -4.19 5.40
C LEU A 36 -5.54 -4.12 5.05
N SER A 37 -6.42 -4.13 6.05
CA SER A 37 -7.86 -3.98 5.84
C SER A 37 -8.23 -2.63 5.20
N GLY A 38 -7.58 -1.54 5.62
CA GLY A 38 -7.79 -0.21 5.02
C GLY A 38 -7.19 -0.09 3.62
N MET A 39 -6.10 -0.82 3.35
CA MET A 39 -5.40 -0.79 2.08
C MET A 39 -6.05 -1.65 1.00
N ALA A 40 -6.78 -2.68 1.38
CA ALA A 40 -7.39 -3.61 0.43
C ALA A 40 -8.22 -2.86 -0.62
N GLN A 41 -8.02 -3.20 -1.89
CA GLN A 41 -8.71 -2.60 -3.05
C GLN A 41 -9.84 -3.51 -3.59
N THR A 42 -10.33 -4.41 -2.74
CA THR A 42 -11.22 -5.53 -3.13
C THR A 42 -12.70 -5.19 -3.09
N ILE A 43 -13.08 -4.08 -2.46
CA ILE A 43 -14.48 -3.72 -2.21
C ILE A 43 -15.04 -2.84 -3.34
N TRP A 44 -14.22 -1.99 -3.96
CA TRP A 44 -14.68 -1.01 -4.94
C TRP A 44 -14.41 -1.46 -6.38
N ALA A 45 -15.42 -1.36 -7.23
CA ALA A 45 -15.34 -1.75 -8.64
C ALA A 45 -14.34 -0.90 -9.46
N ASP A 46 -13.95 0.26 -8.95
CA ASP A 46 -12.95 1.16 -9.54
C ASP A 46 -11.51 0.87 -9.08
N GLY A 47 -11.31 -0.10 -8.18
CA GLY A 47 -10.00 -0.43 -7.61
C GLY A 47 -9.49 0.62 -6.60
N GLY A 48 -10.37 1.47 -6.07
CA GLY A 48 -10.06 2.36 -4.95
C GLY A 48 -9.71 1.60 -3.66
N THR A 49 -9.03 2.27 -2.74
CA THR A 49 -8.72 1.72 -1.40
C THR A 49 -9.98 1.67 -0.54
N ASN A 50 -10.05 0.77 0.44
CA ASN A 50 -11.14 0.77 1.41
C ASN A 50 -11.20 2.05 2.25
N ASP A 51 -10.05 2.69 2.48
CA ASP A 51 -9.92 3.97 3.17
C ASP A 51 -9.35 5.08 2.25
N PRO A 52 -10.17 6.05 1.80
CA PRO A 52 -9.70 7.18 1.00
C PRO A 52 -8.60 8.03 1.66
N ALA A 53 -8.54 8.07 3.00
CA ALA A 53 -7.49 8.80 3.71
C ALA A 53 -6.13 8.14 3.49
N GLN A 54 -6.06 6.81 3.55
CA GLN A 54 -4.83 6.06 3.25
C GLN A 54 -4.32 6.28 1.83
N TRP A 55 -5.23 6.46 0.85
CA TRP A 55 -4.81 6.82 -0.50
C TRP A 55 -4.14 8.20 -0.55
N SER A 56 -4.69 9.18 0.16
CA SER A 56 -4.08 10.51 0.28
C SER A 56 -2.70 10.44 0.94
N ASP A 57 -2.58 9.66 2.02
CA ASP A 57 -1.31 9.44 2.71
C ASP A 57 -0.27 8.76 1.81
N TRP A 58 -0.69 7.78 1.00
CA TRP A 58 0.15 7.16 -0.01
C TRP A 58 0.65 8.17 -1.05
N LEU A 59 -0.24 9.00 -1.61
CA LEU A 59 0.16 10.03 -2.58
C LEU A 59 1.18 11.01 -1.98
N LYS A 60 1.05 11.34 -0.70
CA LYS A 60 2.02 12.16 0.03
C LYS A 60 3.36 11.43 0.15
N ALA A 61 3.36 10.17 0.58
CA ALA A 61 4.56 9.35 0.68
C ALA A 61 5.31 9.23 -0.66
N VAL A 62 4.59 9.00 -1.76
CA VAL A 62 5.16 8.94 -3.12
C VAL A 62 5.79 10.26 -3.53
N ARG A 63 5.14 11.40 -3.23
CA ARG A 63 5.72 12.73 -3.51
C ARG A 63 7.00 12.94 -2.72
N THR A 64 7.01 12.62 -1.43
CA THR A 64 8.19 12.70 -0.57
C THR A 64 9.34 11.84 -1.09
N ALA A 65 9.07 10.57 -1.41
CA ALA A 65 10.08 9.65 -1.93
C ALA A 65 10.66 10.10 -3.27
N LYS A 66 9.89 10.81 -4.10
CA LYS A 66 10.35 11.39 -5.36
C LYS A 66 11.12 12.71 -5.18
N SER A 67 10.79 13.50 -4.15
CA SER A 67 11.48 14.76 -3.86
C SER A 67 12.82 14.59 -3.17
N GLU A 68 13.04 13.48 -2.47
CA GLU A 68 14.32 13.18 -1.80
C GLU A 68 15.38 12.54 -2.70
N ASN A 69 15.18 12.51 -4.02
CA ASN A 69 16.22 12.21 -5.00
C ASN A 69 16.71 13.51 -5.69
N PRO A 70 17.76 14.19 -5.17
CA PRO A 70 18.59 15.09 -5.98
C PRO A 70 19.42 14.32 -7.02
#